data_AF-A0A9D1SDN0-F1
#
_entry.id   AF-A0A9D1SDN0-F1
#
_cell.length_a   1.000
_cell.length_b   1.000
_cell.length_c   1.000
_cell.angle_alpha   90.00
_cell.angle_beta   90.00
_cell.angle_gamma   90.00
#
_symmetry.space_group_name_H-M   'P 1'
#
loop_
_entity.id
_entity.type
_entity.pdbx_description
1 polymer ?
#
loop_
_entity_poly.entity_id
_entity_poly.type
_entity_poly.pdbx_seq_one_letter_code
_entity_poly.pdbx_strand_id
1 'polypeptide(L)'
;MKISKIFIAVIAAMLMTASVQAAEIPRESAPLNATEEQIVIVENLIGDILDEVAAGQLGYTEAAGAANTRVRKAVVAGETNGHGYGILSPIAQNAILDIRDMYLRPEAYAQAEEYLKMLLADLITAVQNGMDSEEARKLAYERIYTSIDPGYDSTDLIGTDFCYHDMPTVDRALFTTARKLLCCP
;
A
#
# COMPACT_ATOMS: atom_id res chain seq x y z
N MET A 1 -16.96 67.21 -4.30
CA MET A 1 -16.58 66.48 -3.06
C MET A 1 -17.33 65.16 -3.03
N LYS A 2 -16.65 64.03 -3.26
CA LYS A 2 -17.06 62.67 -2.88
C LYS A 2 -15.82 61.79 -2.94
N ILE A 3 -15.19 61.63 -1.78
CA ILE A 3 -14.01 60.80 -1.56
C ILE A 3 -14.51 59.35 -1.49
N SER A 4 -14.20 58.54 -2.49
CA SER A 4 -14.43 57.09 -2.41
C SER A 4 -13.12 56.43 -1.97
N LYS A 5 -13.10 55.89 -0.75
CA LYS A 5 -11.95 55.20 -0.17
C LYS A 5 -11.82 53.83 -0.82
N ILE A 6 -10.75 53.60 -1.57
CA ILE A 6 -10.41 52.27 -2.10
C ILE A 6 -9.67 51.50 -1.00
N PHE A 7 -10.28 50.43 -0.51
CA PHE A 7 -9.65 49.47 0.40
C PHE A 7 -8.71 48.56 -0.39
N ILE A 8 -7.42 48.57 -0.03
CA ILE A 8 -6.43 47.62 -0.54
C ILE A 8 -6.49 46.37 0.34
N ALA A 9 -6.91 45.24 -0.22
CA ALA A 9 -6.80 43.94 0.43
C ALA A 9 -5.42 43.33 0.12
N VAL A 10 -4.58 43.20 1.14
CA VAL A 10 -3.30 42.46 1.04
C VAL A 10 -3.60 40.99 1.28
N ILE A 11 -3.47 40.15 0.25
CA ILE A 11 -3.52 38.69 0.39
C ILE A 11 -2.16 38.23 0.90
N ALA A 12 -2.07 37.91 2.19
CA ALA A 12 -0.92 37.20 2.74
C ALA A 12 -1.02 35.73 2.33
N ALA A 13 -0.17 35.29 1.41
CA ALA A 13 0.00 33.88 1.12
C ALA A 13 0.71 33.21 2.30
N MET A 14 -0.05 32.51 3.14
CA MET A 14 0.49 31.64 4.18
C MET A 14 1.09 30.42 3.49
N LEU A 15 2.42 30.40 3.34
CA LEU A 15 3.16 29.18 3.03
C LEU A 15 3.04 28.26 4.26
N MET A 16 2.04 27.38 4.23
CA MET A 16 1.96 26.28 5.17
C MET A 16 3.13 25.35 4.84
N THR A 17 4.23 25.46 5.58
CA THR A 17 5.21 24.38 5.66
C THR A 17 4.53 23.24 6.40
N ALA A 18 3.80 22.40 5.67
CA ALA A 18 3.44 21.09 6.20
C ALA A 18 4.75 20.40 6.55
N SER A 19 4.95 20.05 7.82
CA SER A 19 5.93 19.04 8.17
C SER A 19 5.51 17.79 7.41
N VAL A 20 6.25 17.43 6.36
CA VAL A 20 6.07 16.16 5.68
C VAL A 20 6.47 15.12 6.72
N GLN A 21 5.48 14.49 7.36
CA GLN A 21 5.71 13.22 8.03
C GLN A 21 6.23 12.28 6.93
N ALA A 22 7.34 11.59 7.20
CA ALA A 22 7.85 10.58 6.27
C ALA A 22 6.71 9.63 5.89
N ALA A 23 6.60 9.31 4.60
CA ALA A 23 5.57 8.42 4.11
C ALA A 23 5.64 7.08 4.87
N GLU A 24 4.62 6.82 5.68
CA GLU A 24 4.46 5.55 6.37
C GLU A 24 4.28 4.44 5.32
N ILE A 25 4.87 3.28 5.58
CA ILE A 25 4.67 2.10 4.73
C ILE A 25 3.21 1.68 4.86
N PRO A 26 2.44 1.65 3.74
CA PRO A 26 1.08 1.13 3.78
C PRO A 26 1.10 -0.31 4.27
N ARG A 27 0.39 -0.64 5.34
CA ARG A 27 0.44 -1.98 5.96
C ARG A 27 -0.11 -3.05 5.00
N GLU A 28 -1.02 -2.67 4.11
CA GLU A 28 -1.52 -3.48 3.00
C GLU A 28 -0.45 -3.84 1.95
N SER A 29 0.67 -3.11 1.91
CA SER A 29 1.82 -3.42 1.03
C SER A 29 2.77 -4.46 1.65
N ALA A 30 2.79 -4.57 2.98
CA ALA A 30 3.72 -5.46 3.67
C ALA A 30 3.45 -6.94 3.32
N PRO A 31 4.49 -7.80 3.24
CA PRO A 31 4.33 -9.25 3.22
C PRO A 31 3.45 -9.74 4.38
N LEU A 32 2.64 -10.78 4.16
CA LEU A 32 1.66 -11.26 5.15
C LEU A 32 2.27 -11.68 6.50
N ASN A 33 3.53 -12.09 6.49
CA ASN A 33 4.28 -12.52 7.67
C ASN A 33 5.23 -11.45 8.22
N ALA A 34 5.17 -10.22 7.69
CA ALA A 34 5.97 -9.11 8.21
C ALA A 34 5.43 -8.68 9.57
N THR A 35 6.33 -8.49 10.54
CA THR A 35 5.95 -7.95 11.86
C THR A 35 5.97 -6.42 11.85
N GLU A 36 5.22 -5.79 12.75
CA GLU A 36 5.25 -4.33 12.92
C GLU A 36 6.66 -3.80 13.17
N GLU A 37 7.45 -4.50 13.97
CA GLU A 37 8.86 -4.16 14.21
C GLU A 37 9.68 -4.15 12.91
N GLN A 38 9.51 -5.16 12.05
CA GLN A 38 10.22 -5.22 10.77
C GLN A 38 9.80 -4.08 9.85
N ILE A 39 8.51 -3.72 9.81
CA ILE A 39 8.02 -2.62 9.00
C ILE A 39 8.60 -1.29 9.51
N VAL A 40 8.55 -1.04 10.83
CA VAL A 40 9.10 0.18 11.44
C VAL A 40 10.61 0.31 11.21
N ILE A 41 11.36 -0.80 11.28
CA ILE A 41 12.79 -0.79 10.93
C ILE A 41 12.99 -0.32 9.48
N VAL A 42 12.18 -0.83 8.54
CA VAL A 42 12.29 -0.45 7.13
C VAL A 42 11.87 1.00 6.92
N GLU A 43 10.76 1.45 7.52
CA GLU A 43 10.30 2.84 7.48
C GLU A 43 11.42 3.81 7.89
N ASN A 44 12.11 3.52 8.99
CA ASN A 44 13.24 4.34 9.45
C ASN A 44 14.43 4.35 8.48
N LEU A 45 14.63 3.29 7.70
CA LEU A 45 15.76 3.19 6.76
C LEU A 45 15.51 3.91 5.43
N ILE A 46 14.24 3.99 4.99
CA ILE A 46 13.90 4.41 3.62
C ILE A 46 12.80 5.48 3.54
N GLY A 47 12.30 6.03 4.64
CA GLY A 47 11.16 6.97 4.62
C GLY A 47 11.34 8.16 3.67
N ASP A 48 12.53 8.74 3.60
CA ASP A 48 12.87 9.80 2.63
C ASP A 48 12.84 9.33 1.17
N ILE A 49 13.19 8.07 0.90
CA ILE A 49 13.03 7.47 -0.43
C ILE A 49 11.54 7.33 -0.75
N LEU A 50 10.72 6.94 0.22
CA LEU A 50 9.27 6.82 0.04
C LEU A 50 8.63 8.19 -0.23
N ASP A 51 9.10 9.25 0.41
CA ASP A 51 8.67 10.63 0.14
C ASP A 51 8.97 11.04 -1.31
N GLU A 52 10.18 10.76 -1.80
CA GLU A 52 10.55 11.06 -3.19
C GLU A 52 9.74 10.23 -4.20
N VAL A 53 9.45 8.96 -3.89
CA VAL A 53 8.58 8.12 -4.71
C VAL A 53 7.16 8.68 -4.74
N ALA A 54 6.58 9.01 -3.58
CA ALA A 54 5.23 9.58 -3.47
C ALA A 54 5.11 10.92 -4.20
N ALA A 55 6.18 11.73 -4.21
CA ALA A 55 6.25 12.98 -4.96
C ALA A 55 6.48 12.79 -6.48
N GLY A 56 6.62 11.55 -6.95
CA GLY A 56 6.91 11.22 -8.35
C GLY A 56 8.33 11.63 -8.81
N GLN A 57 9.24 11.87 -7.86
CA GLN A 57 10.60 12.34 -8.12
C GLN A 57 11.58 11.18 -8.36
N LEU A 58 11.26 9.99 -7.86
CA LEU A 58 12.11 8.80 -7.98
C LEU A 58 11.38 7.63 -8.63
N GLY A 59 11.99 7.03 -9.65
CA GLY A 59 11.46 5.86 -10.34
C GLY A 59 11.65 4.56 -9.55
N TYR A 60 10.89 3.51 -9.89
CA TYR A 60 10.94 2.22 -9.17
C TYR A 60 12.37 1.67 -9.06
N THR A 61 13.09 1.55 -10.17
CA THR A 61 14.43 0.92 -10.18
C THR A 61 15.44 1.70 -9.33
N GLU A 62 15.38 3.02 -9.35
CA GLU A 62 16.28 3.89 -8.59
C GLU A 62 15.96 3.82 -7.09
N ALA A 63 14.68 3.97 -6.73
CA ALA A 63 14.19 3.82 -5.36
C ALA A 63 14.52 2.44 -4.78
N ALA A 64 14.23 1.39 -5.53
CA ALA A 64 14.52 0.00 -5.16
C ALA A 64 16.01 -0.24 -4.92
N GLY A 65 16.87 0.29 -5.79
CA GLY A 65 18.33 0.18 -5.67
C GLY A 65 18.89 0.92 -4.46
N ALA A 66 18.38 2.14 -4.20
CA ALA A 66 18.74 2.93 -3.04
C ALA A 66 18.29 2.25 -1.73
N ALA A 67 17.03 1.83 -1.66
CA ALA A 67 16.46 1.14 -0.51
C ALA A 67 17.21 -0.17 -0.18
N ASN A 68 17.45 -1.03 -1.18
CA ASN A 68 18.22 -2.26 -0.98
C ASN A 68 19.64 -1.98 -0.46
N THR A 69 20.27 -0.90 -0.92
CA THR A 69 21.60 -0.51 -0.43
C THR A 69 21.57 -0.09 1.04
N ARG A 70 20.55 0.67 1.46
CA ARG A 70 20.38 1.08 2.87
C ARG A 70 20.08 -0.11 3.76
N VAL A 71 19.12 -0.96 3.38
CA VAL A 71 18.77 -2.18 4.12
C VAL A 71 19.99 -3.08 4.27
N ARG A 72 20.74 -3.35 3.18
CA ARG A 72 21.96 -4.19 3.26
C ARG A 72 23.01 -3.60 4.20
N LYS A 73 23.23 -2.28 4.16
CA LYS A 73 24.20 -1.61 5.04
C LYS A 73 23.80 -1.75 6.52
N ALA A 74 22.52 -1.50 6.84
CA ALA A 74 22.01 -1.63 8.20
C ALA A 74 22.13 -3.07 8.73
N VAL A 75 21.82 -4.07 7.89
CA VAL A 75 21.97 -5.49 8.25
C VAL A 75 23.44 -5.83 8.56
N VAL A 76 24.37 -5.40 7.70
CA VAL A 76 25.81 -5.65 7.91
C VAL A 76 26.34 -4.91 9.15
N ALA A 77 25.80 -3.74 9.47
CA ALA A 77 26.13 -2.97 10.67
C ALA A 77 25.49 -3.53 11.95
N GLY A 78 24.56 -4.50 11.86
CA GLY A 78 23.84 -5.04 13.01
C GLY A 78 22.73 -4.13 13.55
N GLU A 79 22.28 -3.15 12.75
CA GLU A 79 21.33 -2.11 13.14
C GLU A 79 19.85 -2.52 12.93
N THR A 80 19.60 -3.79 12.62
CA THR A 80 18.27 -4.30 12.25
C THR A 80 17.68 -5.26 13.29
N ASN A 81 18.16 -5.20 14.53
CA ASN A 81 17.76 -6.10 15.62
C ASN A 81 17.84 -7.61 15.24
N GLY A 82 18.85 -7.97 14.44
CA GLY A 82 19.04 -9.35 13.96
C GLY A 82 18.16 -9.75 12.76
N HIS A 83 17.27 -8.89 12.27
CA HIS A 83 16.49 -9.17 11.06
C HIS A 83 17.38 -9.09 9.81
N GLY A 84 17.30 -10.14 8.99
CA GLY A 84 18.10 -10.27 7.79
C GLY A 84 17.55 -9.51 6.59
N TYR A 85 18.42 -9.28 5.61
CA TYR A 85 18.08 -8.62 4.34
C TYR A 85 16.90 -9.28 3.61
N GLY A 86 16.81 -10.61 3.63
CA GLY A 86 15.73 -11.35 2.96
C GLY A 86 14.34 -11.12 3.54
N ILE A 87 14.24 -10.57 4.77
CA ILE A 87 12.97 -10.23 5.41
C ILE A 87 12.65 -8.74 5.19
N LEU A 88 13.65 -7.88 5.33
CA LEU A 88 13.45 -6.43 5.28
C LEU A 88 13.35 -5.87 3.86
N SER A 89 14.08 -6.44 2.90
CA SER A 89 14.05 -5.95 1.52
C SER A 89 12.68 -6.13 0.84
N PRO A 90 11.93 -7.24 1.00
CA PRO A 90 10.59 -7.35 0.43
C PRO A 90 9.61 -6.29 0.96
N ILE A 91 9.70 -5.90 2.24
CA ILE A 91 8.88 -4.82 2.81
C ILE A 91 9.15 -3.51 2.07
N ALA A 92 10.43 -3.15 1.93
CA ALA A 92 10.85 -1.95 1.20
C ALA A 92 10.36 -1.95 -0.25
N GLN A 93 10.55 -3.06 -0.95
CA GLN A 93 10.22 -3.16 -2.37
C GLN A 93 8.72 -3.11 -2.63
N ASN A 94 7.91 -3.75 -1.79
CA ASN A 94 6.46 -3.69 -1.93
C ASN A 94 5.94 -2.27 -1.66
N ALA A 95 6.44 -1.61 -0.62
CA ALA A 95 6.04 -0.23 -0.30
C ALA A 95 6.34 0.73 -1.46
N ILE A 96 7.56 0.67 -2.01
CA ILE A 96 7.96 1.49 -3.18
C ILE A 96 7.04 1.19 -4.37
N LEU A 97 6.73 -0.08 -4.63
CA LEU A 97 5.88 -0.47 -5.74
C LEU A 97 4.44 0.03 -5.55
N ASP A 98 3.85 -0.16 -4.36
CA ASP A 98 2.46 0.24 -4.08
C ASP A 98 2.29 1.76 -4.07
N ILE A 99 3.16 2.50 -3.36
CA ILE A 99 3.14 3.97 -3.38
C ILE A 99 3.26 4.47 -4.82
N ARG A 100 4.15 3.85 -5.60
CA ARG A 100 4.32 4.21 -7.01
C ARG A 100 3.07 3.96 -7.84
N ASP A 101 2.50 2.80 -7.69
CA ASP A 101 1.35 2.39 -8.48
C ASP A 101 0.13 3.26 -8.15
N MET A 102 -0.06 3.61 -6.88
CA MET A 102 -1.12 4.50 -6.42
C MET A 102 -1.01 5.92 -7.00
N TYR A 103 0.18 6.53 -7.03
CA TYR A 103 0.30 7.88 -7.61
C TYR A 103 0.22 7.87 -9.13
N LEU A 104 0.64 6.78 -9.80
CA LEU A 104 0.57 6.66 -11.26
C LEU A 104 -0.84 6.33 -11.76
N ARG A 105 -1.64 5.59 -10.97
CA ARG A 105 -2.96 5.11 -11.36
C ARG A 105 -4.04 5.46 -10.32
N PRO A 106 -4.17 6.73 -9.89
CA PRO A 106 -5.06 7.11 -8.79
C PRO A 106 -6.53 6.76 -9.07
N GLU A 107 -6.96 6.85 -10.32
CA GLU A 107 -8.33 6.52 -10.73
C GLU A 107 -8.64 5.02 -10.59
N ALA A 108 -7.67 4.15 -10.87
CA ALA A 108 -7.83 2.71 -10.73
C ALA A 108 -8.04 2.31 -9.26
N TYR A 109 -7.28 2.92 -8.36
CA TYR A 109 -7.43 2.70 -6.92
C TYR A 109 -8.73 3.30 -6.37
N ALA A 110 -9.16 4.47 -6.85
CA ALA A 110 -10.45 5.05 -6.47
C ALA A 110 -11.63 4.16 -6.89
N GLN A 111 -11.62 3.67 -8.14
CA GLN A 111 -12.65 2.75 -8.64
C GLN A 111 -12.64 1.42 -7.89
N ALA A 112 -11.45 0.88 -7.61
CA ALA A 112 -11.31 -0.33 -6.80
C ALA A 112 -11.91 -0.13 -5.40
N GLU A 113 -11.70 1.02 -4.77
CA GLU A 113 -12.24 1.29 -3.43
C GLU A 113 -13.77 1.40 -3.43
N GLU A 114 -14.37 2.09 -4.40
CA GLU A 114 -15.83 2.17 -4.55
C GLU A 114 -16.45 0.80 -4.80
N TYR A 115 -15.85 0.03 -5.73
CA TYR A 115 -16.32 -1.30 -6.08
C TYR A 115 -16.23 -2.27 -4.89
N LEU A 116 -15.10 -2.30 -4.19
CA LEU A 116 -14.86 -3.25 -3.10
C LEU A 116 -15.62 -2.90 -1.83
N LYS A 117 -15.89 -1.62 -1.56
CA LYS A 117 -16.79 -1.22 -0.46
C LYS A 117 -18.19 -1.81 -0.63
N MET A 118 -18.67 -1.96 -1.86
CA MET A 118 -19.95 -2.62 -2.14
C MET A 118 -19.81 -4.14 -2.09
N LEU A 119 -18.81 -4.72 -2.76
CA LEU A 119 -18.63 -6.18 -2.87
C LEU A 119 -18.33 -6.85 -1.52
N LEU A 120 -17.63 -6.15 -0.63
CA LEU A 120 -17.11 -6.68 0.63
C LEU A 120 -17.76 -6.04 1.86
N ALA A 121 -18.89 -5.33 1.71
CA ALA A 121 -19.53 -4.56 2.78
C ALA A 121 -19.77 -5.38 4.07
N ASP A 122 -20.24 -6.62 3.92
CA ASP A 122 -20.48 -7.56 5.02
C ASP A 122 -19.17 -8.04 5.65
N LEU A 123 -18.13 -8.31 4.85
CA LEU A 123 -16.82 -8.72 5.37
C LEU A 123 -16.12 -7.58 6.12
N ILE A 124 -16.20 -6.35 5.62
CA ILE A 124 -15.69 -5.15 6.32
C ILE A 124 -16.39 -5.02 7.68
N THR A 125 -17.72 -5.17 7.71
CA THR A 125 -18.49 -5.16 8.96
C THR A 125 -18.09 -6.31 9.89
N ALA A 126 -17.85 -7.51 9.35
CA ALA A 126 -17.46 -8.67 10.14
C ALA A 126 -16.08 -8.47 10.78
N VAL A 127 -15.10 -7.92 10.05
CA VAL A 127 -13.78 -7.58 10.59
C VAL A 127 -13.89 -6.53 11.70
N GLN A 128 -14.70 -5.48 11.50
CA GLN A 128 -14.96 -4.49 12.55
C GLN A 128 -15.57 -5.10 13.82
N ASN A 129 -16.31 -6.21 13.67
CA ASN A 129 -16.88 -6.98 14.76
C ASN A 129 -15.96 -8.10 15.30
N GLY A 130 -14.70 -8.17 14.85
CA GLY A 130 -13.68 -9.08 15.37
C GLY A 130 -13.44 -10.35 14.56
N MET A 131 -13.91 -10.44 13.30
CA MET A 131 -13.46 -11.49 12.38
C MET A 131 -11.95 -11.38 12.14
N ASP A 132 -11.28 -12.52 12.06
CA ASP A 132 -9.85 -12.59 11.73
C ASP A 132 -9.58 -12.00 10.34
N SER A 133 -8.64 -11.04 10.25
CA SER A 133 -8.34 -10.34 9.00
C SER A 133 -7.79 -11.27 7.91
N GLU A 134 -7.08 -12.35 8.26
CA GLU A 134 -6.58 -13.30 7.27
C GLU A 134 -7.69 -14.18 6.70
N GLU A 135 -8.64 -14.60 7.54
CA GLU A 135 -9.87 -15.26 7.10
C GLU A 135 -10.69 -14.35 6.17
N ALA A 136 -10.93 -13.10 6.59
CA ALA A 136 -11.66 -12.11 5.78
C ALA A 136 -10.97 -11.84 4.45
N ARG A 137 -9.63 -11.74 4.43
CA ARG A 137 -8.84 -11.55 3.21
C ARG A 137 -9.00 -12.70 2.23
N LYS A 138 -8.97 -13.95 2.70
CA LYS A 138 -9.17 -15.13 1.84
C LYS A 138 -10.56 -15.10 1.18
N LEU A 139 -11.61 -14.86 1.98
CA LEU A 139 -12.98 -14.72 1.48
C LEU A 139 -13.12 -13.57 0.49
N ALA A 140 -12.47 -12.44 0.75
CA ALA A 140 -12.47 -11.31 -0.17
C ALA A 140 -11.81 -11.65 -1.50
N TYR A 141 -10.69 -12.37 -1.49
CA TYR A 141 -9.97 -12.76 -2.70
C TYR A 141 -10.81 -13.72 -3.54
N GLU A 142 -11.47 -14.71 -2.92
CA GLU A 142 -12.41 -15.59 -3.60
C GLU A 142 -13.54 -14.80 -4.26
N ARG A 143 -14.15 -13.85 -3.53
CA ARG A 143 -15.20 -12.98 -4.09
C ARG A 143 -14.73 -12.13 -5.26
N ILE A 144 -13.50 -11.60 -5.21
CA ILE A 144 -12.92 -10.83 -6.31
C ILE A 144 -12.71 -11.71 -7.55
N TYR A 145 -12.23 -12.94 -7.38
CA TYR A 145 -12.09 -13.86 -8.52
C TYR A 145 -13.46 -14.24 -9.08
N THR A 146 -14.41 -14.66 -8.24
CA THR A 146 -15.76 -15.05 -8.67
C THR A 146 -16.56 -13.89 -9.28
N SER A 147 -16.27 -12.64 -8.90
CA SER A 147 -16.94 -11.48 -9.51
C SER A 147 -16.45 -11.18 -10.92
N ILE A 148 -15.23 -11.60 -11.26
CA ILE A 148 -14.64 -11.46 -12.59
C ILE A 148 -14.97 -12.68 -13.45
N ASP A 149 -14.88 -13.88 -12.87
CA ASP A 149 -15.27 -15.13 -13.49
C ASP A 149 -16.19 -15.92 -12.55
N PRO A 150 -17.51 -15.90 -12.80
CA PRO A 150 -18.46 -16.67 -11.99
C PRO A 150 -18.23 -18.19 -12.01
N GLY A 151 -17.45 -18.71 -12.97
CA GLY A 151 -17.05 -20.11 -13.06
C GLY A 151 -15.81 -20.47 -12.24
N TYR A 152 -15.14 -19.50 -11.64
CA TYR A 152 -13.95 -19.73 -10.83
C TYR A 152 -14.26 -20.58 -9.59
N ASP A 153 -13.54 -21.70 -9.45
CA ASP A 153 -13.57 -22.57 -8.29
C ASP A 153 -12.15 -22.72 -7.70
N SER A 154 -11.94 -22.24 -6.48
CA SER A 154 -10.65 -22.31 -5.80
C SER A 154 -10.25 -23.74 -5.41
N THR A 155 -11.18 -24.71 -5.44
CA THR A 155 -10.90 -26.11 -5.10
C THR A 155 -10.13 -26.86 -6.18
N ASP A 156 -10.26 -26.45 -7.45
CA ASP A 156 -9.50 -27.00 -8.59
C ASP A 156 -7.99 -26.69 -8.50
N LEU A 157 -7.61 -25.79 -7.60
CA LEU A 157 -6.22 -25.41 -7.33
C LEU A 157 -5.53 -26.37 -6.34
N ILE A 158 -6.29 -27.23 -5.66
CA ILE A 158 -5.77 -28.15 -4.64
C ILE A 158 -5.04 -29.32 -5.32
N GLY A 159 -3.72 -29.40 -5.12
CA GLY A 159 -2.90 -30.51 -5.63
C GLY A 159 -2.34 -30.29 -7.03
N THR A 160 -2.53 -29.11 -7.62
CA THR A 160 -1.90 -28.67 -8.87
C THR A 160 -0.79 -27.66 -8.57
N ASP A 161 0.32 -27.71 -9.32
CA ASP A 161 1.38 -26.70 -9.18
C ASP A 161 0.84 -25.32 -9.56
N PHE A 162 1.28 -24.29 -8.84
CA PHE A 162 0.84 -22.90 -9.03
C PHE A 162 0.94 -22.42 -10.50
N CYS A 163 1.92 -22.91 -11.26
CA CYS A 163 2.09 -22.55 -12.66
C CYS A 163 0.99 -23.08 -13.60
N TYR A 164 0.11 -23.97 -13.13
CA TYR A 164 -1.03 -24.49 -13.87
C TYR A 164 -2.38 -23.99 -13.34
N HIS A 165 -2.37 -23.07 -12.38
CA HIS A 165 -3.59 -22.48 -11.84
C HIS A 165 -4.21 -21.55 -12.90
N ASP A 166 -5.39 -21.91 -13.39
CA ASP A 166 -6.16 -21.07 -14.33
C ASP A 166 -6.92 -19.99 -13.53
N MET A 167 -6.16 -19.03 -13.00
CA MET A 167 -6.72 -17.94 -12.21
C MET A 167 -7.18 -16.79 -13.12
N PRO A 168 -8.35 -16.19 -12.85
CA PRO A 168 -8.77 -14.97 -13.53
C PRO A 168 -7.70 -13.88 -13.38
N THR A 169 -7.50 -13.10 -14.44
CA THR A 169 -6.58 -11.96 -14.37
C THR A 169 -7.22 -10.84 -13.55
N VAL A 170 -6.62 -10.50 -12.41
CA VAL A 170 -7.10 -9.47 -11.50
C VAL A 170 -6.06 -8.37 -11.34
N ASP A 171 -6.47 -7.10 -11.41
CA ASP A 171 -5.57 -5.98 -11.17
C ASP A 171 -5.10 -5.96 -9.71
N ARG A 172 -3.81 -5.69 -9.49
CA ARG A 172 -3.22 -5.48 -8.17
C ARG A 172 -4.00 -4.47 -7.33
N ALA A 173 -4.55 -3.43 -7.94
CA ALA A 173 -5.32 -2.40 -7.25
C ALA A 173 -6.51 -2.99 -6.46
N LEU A 174 -7.13 -4.07 -6.94
CA LEU A 174 -8.21 -4.75 -6.22
C LEU A 174 -7.68 -5.45 -4.97
N PHE A 175 -6.58 -6.19 -5.06
CA PHE A 175 -6.02 -6.89 -3.90
C PHE A 175 -5.43 -5.95 -2.86
N THR A 176 -4.68 -4.93 -3.28
CA THR A 176 -4.12 -3.92 -2.36
C THR A 176 -5.25 -3.17 -1.65
N THR A 177 -6.28 -2.75 -2.39
CA THR A 177 -7.43 -2.05 -1.79
C THR A 177 -8.25 -2.97 -0.88
N ALA A 178 -8.45 -4.24 -1.24
CA ALA A 178 -9.12 -5.20 -0.36
C ALA A 178 -8.36 -5.37 0.96
N ARG A 179 -7.03 -5.49 0.91
CA ARG A 179 -6.20 -5.54 2.12
C ARG A 179 -6.32 -4.27 2.94
N LYS A 180 -6.28 -3.08 2.32
CA LYS A 180 -6.49 -1.80 3.01
C LYS A 180 -7.82 -1.78 3.77
N LEU A 181 -8.91 -2.21 3.14
CA LEU A 181 -10.25 -2.23 3.73
C LEU A 181 -10.45 -3.26 4.86
N LEU A 182 -9.60 -4.30 4.93
CA LEU A 182 -9.77 -5.44 5.86
C LEU A 182 -8.67 -5.57 6.92
N CYS A 183 -7.47 -5.05 6.67
CA CYS A 183 -6.33 -5.12 7.60
C CYS A 183 -6.17 -3.83 8.43
N CYS A 184 -6.69 -2.70 7.95
CA CYS A 184 -6.62 -1.40 8.62
C CYS A 184 -7.96 -0.62 8.52
N PRO A 185 -9.09 -1.19 8.99
CA PRO A 185 -10.38 -0.50 8.98
C PRO A 185 -10.46 0.69 9.96
#